data_AF-A0A2E5D2W9-F1
#
_entry.id   AF-A0A2E5D2W9-F1
#
_cell.length_a   1.000
_cell.length_b   1.000
_cell.length_c   1.000
_cell.angle_alpha   90.00
_cell.angle_beta   90.00
_cell.angle_gamma   90.00
#
_symmetry.space_group_name_H-M   'P 1'
#
loop_
_entity.id
_entity.type
_entity.pdbx_description
1 polymer ?
#
loop_
_entity_poly.entity_id
_entity_poly.type
_entity_poly.pdbx_seq_one_letter_code
_entity_poly.pdbx_strand_id
1 'polypeptide(L)'
;MERRHLPNRVSCPDLPPVDGVLTASVTAVFGRNFNADFYYASLCYAQSLWLEGKSAQALLQLNKSFMADLCENDEILSAWPLPYAAKRWVMSHCPAEDFLGNPVRHYQHLATRMSGVRRELRQWRAWGCFHLAEKVLNNTSNPRDEKQIETEQIIVPSVACVFDHLEELGLPGEAVLYEDVLAR
;
A
#
# COMPACT_ATOMS: atom_id res chain seq x y z
N MET A 1 1.11 15.74 22.48
CA MET A 1 1.05 14.32 22.87
C MET A 1 2.34 13.68 22.42
N GLU A 2 3.09 13.07 23.33
CA GLU A 2 4.35 12.40 23.01
C GLU A 2 4.05 11.15 22.16
N ARG A 3 4.77 10.99 21.04
CA ARG A 3 4.58 9.82 20.16
C ARG A 3 5.38 8.65 20.75
N ARG A 4 4.77 7.47 20.79
CA ARG A 4 5.41 6.24 21.27
C ARG A 4 4.87 5.02 20.52
N HIS A 5 5.70 4.01 20.36
CA HIS A 5 5.22 2.68 19.95
C HIS A 5 4.41 2.05 21.08
N LEU A 6 3.35 1.33 20.72
CA LEU A 6 2.49 0.61 21.64
C LEU A 6 3.22 -0.68 22.07
N PRO A 7 3.40 -0.94 23.38
CA PRO A 7 4.28 -1.98 23.88
C PRO A 7 3.89 -3.41 23.47
N ASN A 8 2.61 -3.64 23.15
CA ASN A 8 2.08 -4.96 22.77
C ASN A 8 1.70 -5.05 21.29
N ARG A 9 2.02 -4.03 20.47
CA ARG A 9 1.75 -4.10 19.04
C ARG A 9 2.82 -4.97 18.37
N VAL A 10 2.38 -6.06 17.74
CA VAL A 10 3.25 -6.92 16.94
C VAL A 10 3.63 -6.22 15.65
N SER A 11 4.90 -6.31 15.26
CA SER A 11 5.42 -5.79 14.00
C SER A 11 4.80 -6.48 12.78
N CYS A 12 4.58 -5.73 11.69
CA CYS A 12 4.29 -6.34 10.40
C CYS A 12 5.54 -7.10 9.93
N PRO A 13 5.46 -8.42 9.67
CA PRO A 13 6.63 -9.22 9.28
C PRO A 13 7.13 -8.89 7.88
N ASP A 14 6.27 -8.30 7.03
CA ASP A 14 6.58 -7.91 5.66
C ASP A 14 7.18 -6.48 5.57
N LEU A 15 7.54 -5.88 6.71
CA LEU A 15 8.17 -4.56 6.78
C LEU A 15 9.47 -4.59 7.58
N PRO A 16 10.42 -3.67 7.28
CA PRO A 16 11.66 -3.58 8.03
C PRO A 16 11.40 -3.29 9.52
N PRO A 17 12.14 -3.92 10.44
CA PRO A 17 12.05 -3.60 11.86
C PRO A 17 12.52 -2.17 12.13
N VAL A 18 11.95 -1.55 13.16
CA VAL A 18 12.32 -0.20 13.60
C VAL A 18 12.45 -0.15 15.12
N ASP A 19 13.51 0.48 15.60
CA ASP A 19 13.83 0.53 17.04
C ASP A 19 13.19 1.73 17.76
N GLY A 20 12.59 2.68 17.02
CA GLY A 20 12.05 3.90 17.59
C GLY A 20 11.04 4.60 16.69
N VAL A 21 10.37 5.60 17.26
CA VAL A 21 9.35 6.37 16.56
C VAL A 21 9.97 7.20 15.44
N LEU A 22 9.52 6.94 14.22
CA LEU A 22 9.87 7.72 13.05
C LEU A 22 8.82 8.80 12.78
N THR A 23 9.26 9.90 12.18
CA THR A 23 8.38 11.00 11.78
C THR A 23 8.44 11.22 10.27
N ALA A 24 7.54 12.02 9.72
CA ALA A 24 7.50 12.29 8.28
C ALA A 24 8.83 12.83 7.72
N SER A 25 9.70 13.40 8.57
CA SER A 25 11.05 13.84 8.22
C SER A 25 11.87 12.76 7.50
N VAL A 26 11.71 11.48 7.87
CA VAL A 26 12.48 10.37 7.26
C VAL A 26 12.19 10.17 5.79
N THR A 27 11.00 10.57 5.31
CA THR A 27 10.68 10.55 3.87
C THR A 27 10.72 11.94 3.24
N ALA A 28 10.64 13.01 4.03
CA ALA A 28 10.64 14.38 3.53
C ALA A 28 12.00 14.80 2.95
N VAL A 29 13.10 14.27 3.50
CA VAL A 29 14.48 14.58 3.04
C VAL A 29 14.71 14.27 1.56
N PHE A 30 13.93 13.32 1.00
CA PHE A 30 14.03 12.92 -0.40
C PHE A 30 13.35 13.89 -1.38
N GLY A 31 12.43 14.75 -0.91
CA GLY A 31 11.68 15.65 -1.79
C GLY A 31 10.95 14.90 -2.90
N ARG A 32 11.42 15.06 -4.16
CA ARG A 32 10.91 14.36 -5.35
C ARG A 32 11.82 13.24 -5.86
N ASN A 33 12.90 12.93 -5.13
CA ASN A 33 13.77 11.80 -5.44
C ASN A 33 13.17 10.52 -4.86
N PHE A 34 12.47 9.75 -5.69
CA PHE A 34 11.82 8.52 -5.26
C PHE A 34 12.71 7.30 -5.53
N ASN A 35 13.95 7.27 -5.05
CA ASN A 35 14.87 6.14 -5.26
C ASN A 35 14.61 4.95 -4.30
N ALA A 36 15.48 3.94 -4.34
CA ALA A 36 15.45 2.79 -3.43
C ALA A 36 15.54 3.18 -1.93
N ASP A 37 16.31 4.21 -1.57
CA ASP A 37 16.37 4.68 -0.19
C ASP A 37 15.05 5.29 0.27
N PHE A 38 14.37 6.04 -0.60
CA PHE A 38 13.03 6.54 -0.33
C PHE A 38 12.02 5.40 -0.14
N TYR A 39 12.14 4.34 -0.94
CA TYR A 39 11.34 3.13 -0.79
C TYR A 39 11.54 2.52 0.60
N TYR A 40 12.79 2.25 0.99
CA TYR A 40 13.13 1.72 2.31
C TYR A 40 12.59 2.59 3.46
N ALA A 41 12.89 3.89 3.41
CA ALA A 41 12.45 4.85 4.41
C ALA A 41 10.91 4.90 4.52
N SER A 42 10.21 4.72 3.40
CA SER A 42 8.75 4.64 3.37
C SER A 42 8.24 3.38 4.06
N LEU A 43 8.88 2.22 3.87
CA LEU A 43 8.52 0.98 4.55
C LEU A 43 8.78 1.07 6.06
N CYS A 44 9.96 1.54 6.48
CA CYS A 44 10.28 1.77 7.89
C CYS A 44 9.28 2.74 8.54
N TYR A 45 8.92 3.81 7.84
CA TYR A 45 7.97 4.77 8.38
C TYR A 45 6.55 4.18 8.50
N ALA A 46 6.12 3.37 7.54
CA ALA A 46 4.87 2.63 7.64
C ALA A 46 4.86 1.69 8.86
N GLN A 47 5.96 0.98 9.10
CA GLN A 47 6.13 0.13 10.27
C GLN A 47 6.01 0.94 11.57
N SER A 48 6.69 2.08 11.68
CA SER A 48 6.57 2.94 12.86
C SER A 48 5.13 3.43 13.07
N LEU A 49 4.43 3.85 12.01
CA LEU A 49 3.04 4.30 12.10
C LEU A 49 2.11 3.18 12.59
N TRP A 50 2.32 1.96 12.09
CA TRP A 50 1.59 0.77 12.55
C TRP A 50 1.81 0.52 14.04
N LEU A 51 3.07 0.55 14.49
CA LEU A 51 3.45 0.37 15.89
C LEU A 51 2.90 1.48 16.81
N GLU A 52 2.57 2.65 16.28
CA GLU A 52 1.99 3.77 17.03
C GLU A 52 0.45 3.74 17.15
N GLY A 53 -0.26 2.78 16.59
CA GLY A 53 -1.73 2.84 16.57
C GLY A 53 -2.33 3.55 15.36
N LYS A 54 -1.54 3.77 14.29
CA LYS A 54 -1.94 4.61 13.15
C LYS A 54 -2.10 3.79 11.88
N SER A 55 -2.93 2.75 11.95
CA SER A 55 -3.12 1.77 10.87
C SER A 55 -3.49 2.40 9.51
N ALA A 56 -4.45 3.34 9.47
CA ALA A 56 -4.77 4.06 8.24
C ALA A 56 -3.56 4.83 7.67
N GLN A 57 -2.76 5.49 8.52
CA GLN A 57 -1.60 6.25 8.07
C GLN A 57 -0.48 5.33 7.59
N ALA A 58 -0.32 4.15 8.20
CA ALA A 58 0.60 3.12 7.69
C ALA A 58 0.23 2.69 6.27
N LEU A 59 -1.06 2.42 5.98
CA LEU A 59 -1.51 2.10 4.63
C LEU A 59 -1.24 3.24 3.62
N LEU A 60 -1.49 4.50 4.02
CA LEU A 60 -1.17 5.67 3.20
C LEU A 60 0.33 5.76 2.90
N GLN A 61 1.18 5.48 3.89
CA GLN A 61 2.62 5.48 3.71
C GLN A 61 3.10 4.33 2.81
N LEU A 62 2.47 3.15 2.87
CA LEU A 62 2.70 2.06 1.91
C LEU A 62 2.19 2.38 0.50
N ASN A 63 1.24 3.30 0.32
CA ASN A 63 0.88 3.80 -1.01
C ASN A 63 1.96 4.72 -1.56
N LYS A 64 2.53 5.54 -0.68
CA LYS A 64 3.62 6.45 -1.02
C LYS A 64 4.88 5.70 -1.46
N SER A 65 5.17 4.51 -0.91
CA SER A 65 6.32 3.71 -1.35
C SER A 65 6.21 3.27 -2.82
N PHE A 66 5.00 3.10 -3.38
CA PHE A 66 4.83 2.83 -4.82
C PHE A 66 5.20 4.01 -5.74
N MET A 67 5.55 5.17 -5.19
CA MET A 67 6.16 6.25 -5.95
C MET A 67 7.63 5.97 -6.29
N ALA A 68 8.26 4.99 -5.64
CA ALA A 68 9.67 4.66 -5.83
C ALA A 68 9.96 4.17 -7.25
N ASP A 69 10.93 4.79 -7.89
CA ASP A 69 11.49 4.46 -9.19
C ASP A 69 12.56 3.39 -9.02
N LEU A 70 12.04 2.17 -8.82
CA LEU A 70 12.84 0.98 -8.64
C LEU A 70 13.11 0.32 -9.98
N CYS A 71 14.26 -0.34 -10.06
CA CYS A 71 14.67 -1.18 -11.17
C CYS A 71 14.68 -2.66 -10.72
N GLU A 72 14.61 -3.58 -11.69
CA GLU A 72 14.64 -5.04 -11.44
C GLU A 72 15.87 -5.49 -10.62
N ASN A 73 16.99 -4.78 -10.75
CA ASN A 73 18.27 -5.13 -10.11
C ASN A 73 18.47 -4.41 -8.76
N ASP A 74 17.49 -3.68 -8.25
CA ASP A 74 17.60 -3.06 -6.93
C ASP A 74 17.58 -4.15 -5.85
N GLU A 75 18.74 -4.38 -5.23
CA GLU A 75 18.95 -5.41 -4.20
C GLU A 75 17.93 -5.35 -3.06
N ILE A 76 17.40 -4.15 -2.78
CA ILE A 76 16.37 -3.93 -1.77
C ILE A 76 15.13 -4.79 -1.98
N LEU A 77 14.75 -5.10 -3.22
CA LEU A 77 13.56 -5.88 -3.54
C LEU A 77 13.71 -7.36 -3.16
N SER A 78 14.95 -7.85 -3.02
CA SER A 78 15.23 -9.21 -2.53
C SER A 78 14.96 -9.34 -1.03
N ALA A 79 15.20 -8.26 -0.27
CA ALA A 79 14.93 -8.22 1.17
C ALA A 79 13.49 -7.76 1.47
N TRP A 80 13.00 -6.78 0.71
CA TRP A 80 11.73 -6.11 0.92
C TRP A 80 10.96 -5.98 -0.41
N PRO A 81 10.22 -7.02 -0.81
CA PRO A 81 9.39 -6.99 -2.01
C PRO A 81 8.36 -5.86 -1.98
N LEU A 82 7.74 -5.57 -3.13
CA LEU A 82 6.66 -4.58 -3.22
C LEU A 82 5.57 -4.82 -2.14
N PRO A 83 5.00 -3.76 -1.55
CA PRO A 83 4.32 -3.81 -0.25
C PRO A 83 2.91 -4.43 -0.27
N TYR A 84 2.59 -5.29 -1.24
CA TYR A 84 1.29 -5.98 -1.31
C TYR A 84 1.05 -6.83 -0.05
N ALA A 85 2.03 -7.65 0.34
CA ALA A 85 1.94 -8.50 1.52
C ALA A 85 1.75 -7.66 2.81
N ALA A 86 2.56 -6.61 2.99
CA ALA A 86 2.43 -5.69 4.11
C ALA A 86 1.05 -5.01 4.18
N LYS A 87 0.50 -4.57 3.03
CA LYS A 87 -0.85 -3.99 2.95
C LYS A 87 -1.91 -5.00 3.37
N ARG A 88 -1.84 -6.23 2.83
CA ARG A 88 -2.75 -7.31 3.20
C ARG A 88 -2.68 -7.56 4.71
N TRP A 89 -1.48 -7.67 5.26
CA TRP A 89 -1.24 -7.94 6.66
C TRP A 89 -1.83 -6.85 7.56
N VAL A 90 -1.56 -5.57 7.27
CA VAL A 90 -2.11 -4.43 8.03
C VAL A 90 -3.65 -4.45 8.01
N MET A 91 -4.27 -4.72 6.85
CA MET A 91 -5.74 -4.80 6.76
C MET A 91 -6.30 -6.00 7.54
N SER A 92 -5.63 -7.16 7.52
CA SER A 92 -6.08 -8.36 8.23
C SER A 92 -5.88 -8.32 9.75
N HIS A 93 -4.88 -7.57 10.22
CA HIS A 93 -4.47 -7.57 11.63
C HIS A 93 -4.80 -6.26 12.35
N CYS A 94 -5.41 -5.28 11.67
CA CYS A 94 -5.82 -4.01 12.28
C CYS A 94 -6.74 -4.27 13.48
N PRO A 95 -6.36 -3.85 14.70
CA PRO A 95 -7.21 -4.01 15.86
C PRO A 95 -8.47 -3.14 15.77
N ALA A 96 -9.53 -3.53 16.47
CA ALA A 96 -10.83 -2.87 16.36
C ALA A 96 -10.84 -1.43 16.90
N GLU A 97 -9.94 -1.12 17.84
CA GLU A 97 -9.74 0.21 18.41
C GLU A 97 -8.99 1.17 17.47
N ASP A 98 -8.31 0.63 16.46
CA ASP A 98 -7.57 1.41 15.49
C ASP A 98 -8.48 1.92 14.37
N PHE A 99 -8.25 3.16 13.95
CA PHE A 99 -8.89 3.67 12.75
C PHE A 99 -8.17 3.18 11.49
N LEU A 100 -8.82 2.29 10.73
CA LEU A 100 -8.38 1.86 9.41
C LEU A 100 -8.99 2.69 8.26
N GLY A 101 -10.15 3.30 8.51
CA GLY A 101 -10.99 3.93 7.47
C GLY A 101 -11.70 2.88 6.61
N ASN A 102 -11.93 3.20 5.32
CA ASN A 102 -12.45 2.28 4.32
C ASN A 102 -11.41 2.12 3.20
N PRO A 103 -10.51 1.11 3.29
CA PRO A 103 -9.49 0.87 2.28
C PRO A 103 -10.05 0.61 0.87
N VAL A 104 -11.21 -0.05 0.75
CA VAL A 104 -11.86 -0.32 -0.56
C VAL A 104 -12.15 1.01 -1.26
N ARG A 105 -12.85 1.95 -0.60
CA ARG A 105 -13.08 3.29 -1.18
C ARG A 105 -11.79 4.05 -1.41
N HIS A 106 -10.87 4.01 -0.46
CA HIS A 106 -9.59 4.71 -0.59
C HIS A 106 -8.87 4.31 -1.88
N TYR A 107 -8.75 3.01 -2.15
CA TYR A 107 -8.08 2.51 -3.35
C TYR A 107 -8.86 2.76 -4.63
N GLN A 108 -10.20 2.69 -4.60
CA GLN A 108 -11.06 3.08 -5.73
C GLN A 108 -10.79 4.53 -6.14
N HIS A 109 -10.86 5.46 -5.17
CA HIS A 109 -10.60 6.88 -5.41
C HIS A 109 -9.14 7.12 -5.83
N LEU A 110 -8.18 6.43 -5.23
CA LEU A 110 -6.78 6.55 -5.60
C LEU A 110 -6.54 6.15 -7.06
N ALA A 111 -7.13 5.03 -7.50
CA ALA A 111 -6.98 4.54 -8.87
C ALA A 111 -7.58 5.52 -9.89
N THR A 112 -8.77 6.08 -9.63
CA THR A 112 -9.44 6.98 -10.58
C THR A 112 -8.96 8.43 -10.53
N ARG A 113 -8.03 8.76 -9.65
CA ARG A 113 -7.45 10.11 -9.49
C ARG A 113 -5.94 10.16 -9.67
N MET A 114 -5.33 9.06 -10.13
CA MET A 114 -3.88 8.93 -10.22
C MET A 114 -3.27 9.95 -11.20
N SER A 115 -2.23 10.67 -10.75
CA SER A 115 -1.59 11.71 -11.56
C SER A 115 -0.08 11.83 -11.27
N GLY A 116 0.71 12.26 -12.25
CA GLY A 116 2.16 12.42 -12.12
C GLY A 116 2.98 11.28 -12.74
N VAL A 117 4.21 11.10 -12.27
CA VAL A 117 5.17 10.13 -12.82
C VAL A 117 4.63 8.71 -12.68
N ARG A 118 4.75 7.92 -13.76
CA ARG A 118 4.29 6.52 -13.85
C ARG A 118 2.84 6.37 -13.38
N ARG A 119 1.98 7.34 -13.75
CA ARG A 119 0.57 7.37 -13.35
C ARG A 119 -0.14 6.07 -13.66
N GLU A 120 0.16 5.46 -14.81
CA GLU A 120 -0.56 4.29 -15.30
C GLU A 120 -0.23 3.06 -14.47
N LEU A 121 1.06 2.73 -14.32
CA LEU A 121 1.49 1.66 -13.41
C LEU A 121 0.92 1.86 -11.99
N ARG A 122 1.00 3.08 -11.44
CA ARG A 122 0.46 3.33 -10.09
C ARG A 122 -1.06 3.21 -10.02
N GLN A 123 -1.78 3.55 -11.08
CA GLN A 123 -3.22 3.33 -11.17
C GLN A 123 -3.53 1.83 -11.10
N TRP A 124 -2.79 1.00 -11.83
CA TRP A 124 -2.96 -0.45 -11.79
C TRP A 124 -2.56 -1.06 -10.45
N ARG A 125 -1.48 -0.59 -9.83
CA ARG A 125 -1.13 -0.93 -8.44
C ARG A 125 -2.25 -0.55 -7.46
N ALA A 126 -2.91 0.59 -7.65
CA ALA A 126 -4.03 1.02 -6.83
C ALA A 126 -5.27 0.13 -7.04
N TRP A 127 -5.60 -0.26 -8.28
CA TRP A 127 -6.65 -1.25 -8.55
C TRP A 127 -6.32 -2.64 -7.97
N GLY A 128 -5.05 -3.06 -8.01
CA GLY A 128 -4.63 -4.29 -7.32
C GLY A 128 -4.85 -4.21 -5.82
N CYS A 129 -4.50 -3.09 -5.20
CA CYS A 129 -4.75 -2.88 -3.78
C CYS A 129 -6.25 -2.75 -3.45
N PHE A 130 -7.08 -2.25 -4.37
CA PHE A 130 -8.54 -2.26 -4.25
C PHE A 130 -9.07 -3.70 -4.15
N HIS A 131 -8.70 -4.59 -5.05
CA HIS A 131 -9.12 -5.99 -4.98
C HIS A 131 -8.57 -6.71 -3.75
N LEU A 132 -7.33 -6.40 -3.35
CA LEU A 132 -6.76 -6.92 -2.12
C LEU A 132 -7.58 -6.49 -0.89
N ALA A 133 -8.02 -5.24 -0.84
CA ALA A 133 -8.89 -4.74 0.22
C ALA A 133 -10.25 -5.44 0.22
N GLU A 134 -10.89 -5.60 -0.94
CA GLU A 134 -12.17 -6.34 -1.06
C GLU A 134 -12.05 -7.81 -0.66
N LYS A 135 -10.90 -8.42 -0.92
CA LYS A 135 -10.64 -9.81 -0.56
C LYS A 135 -10.51 -10.00 0.96
N VAL A 136 -9.87 -9.05 1.64
CA VAL A 136 -9.53 -9.14 3.06
C VAL A 136 -10.64 -8.59 3.96
N LEU A 137 -11.33 -7.54 3.53
CA LEU A 137 -12.27 -6.80 4.37
C LEU A 137 -13.71 -7.19 4.07
N ASN A 138 -14.58 -7.02 5.07
CA ASN A 138 -16.01 -7.24 4.88
C ASN A 138 -16.62 -6.09 4.05
N ASN A 139 -17.25 -6.43 2.92
CA ASN A 139 -17.82 -5.44 2.00
C ASN A 139 -19.01 -4.66 2.58
N THR A 140 -19.67 -5.14 3.63
CA THR A 140 -20.74 -4.39 4.29
C THR A 140 -20.17 -3.23 5.14
N SER A 141 -19.05 -3.46 5.83
CA SER A 141 -18.38 -2.41 6.61
C SER A 141 -17.41 -1.57 5.77
N ASN A 142 -16.90 -2.12 4.67
CA ASN A 142 -16.00 -1.46 3.74
C ASN A 142 -16.58 -1.48 2.31
N PRO A 143 -17.77 -0.89 2.09
CA PRO A 143 -18.39 -0.91 0.77
C PRO A 143 -17.62 -0.04 -0.21
N ARG A 144 -17.73 -0.36 -1.49
CA ARG A 144 -17.32 0.53 -2.60
C ARG A 144 -18.00 1.90 -2.50
N ASP A 145 -17.53 2.85 -3.30
CA ASP A 145 -18.24 4.11 -3.51
C ASP A 145 -19.12 3.99 -4.76
N GLU A 146 -20.32 3.44 -4.56
CA GLU A 146 -21.30 3.22 -5.64
C GLU A 146 -21.73 4.54 -6.30
N LYS A 147 -21.83 5.61 -5.52
CA LYS A 147 -22.17 6.94 -6.06
C LYS A 147 -21.11 7.42 -7.03
N GLN A 148 -19.83 7.22 -6.73
CA GLN A 148 -18.74 7.53 -7.66
C GLN A 148 -18.83 6.69 -8.92
N ILE A 149 -19.04 5.37 -8.78
CA ILE A 149 -19.17 4.44 -9.91
C ILE A 149 -20.28 4.89 -10.85
N GLU A 150 -21.47 5.19 -10.31
CA GLU A 150 -22.62 5.63 -11.09
C GLU A 150 -22.42 7.02 -11.70
N THR A 151 -21.91 7.98 -10.95
CA THR A 151 -21.79 9.38 -11.42
C THR A 151 -20.70 9.52 -12.49
N GLU A 152 -19.60 8.79 -12.33
CA GLU A 152 -18.41 8.92 -13.20
C GLU A 152 -18.30 7.78 -14.21
N GLN A 153 -19.27 6.86 -14.22
CA GLN A 153 -19.30 5.70 -15.12
C GLN A 153 -18.02 4.87 -15.03
N ILE A 154 -17.53 4.67 -13.80
CA ILE A 154 -16.27 3.94 -13.57
C ILE A 154 -16.50 2.45 -13.85
N ILE A 155 -15.69 1.90 -14.76
CA ILE A 155 -15.58 0.46 -14.94
C ILE A 155 -14.51 -0.03 -13.98
N VAL A 156 -14.92 -0.73 -12.92
CA VAL A 156 -13.98 -1.41 -12.02
C VAL A 156 -13.33 -2.56 -12.80
N PRO A 157 -12.00 -2.57 -13.00
CA PRO A 157 -11.34 -3.63 -13.75
C PRO A 157 -11.48 -4.97 -13.04
N SER A 158 -11.34 -6.06 -13.80
CA SER A 158 -11.23 -7.40 -13.21
C SER A 158 -9.83 -7.63 -12.66
N VAL A 159 -9.69 -8.60 -11.76
CA VAL A 159 -8.37 -9.03 -11.26
C VAL A 159 -7.44 -9.45 -12.40
N ALA A 160 -7.97 -10.18 -13.40
CA ALA A 160 -7.20 -10.58 -14.59
C ALA A 160 -6.69 -9.35 -15.38
N CYS A 161 -7.53 -8.34 -15.55
CA CYS A 161 -7.12 -7.10 -16.21
C CYS A 161 -6.01 -6.37 -15.42
N VAL A 162 -6.10 -6.34 -14.09
CA VAL A 162 -5.02 -5.78 -13.26
C VAL A 162 -3.74 -6.59 -13.42
N PHE A 163 -3.83 -7.92 -13.40
CA PHE A 163 -2.68 -8.81 -13.60
C PHE A 163 -1.97 -8.52 -14.92
N ASP A 164 -2.70 -8.50 -16.04
CA ASP A 164 -2.14 -8.24 -17.38
C ASP A 164 -1.37 -6.90 -17.44
N HIS A 165 -1.92 -5.85 -16.82
CA HIS A 165 -1.26 -4.53 -16.82
C HIS A 165 -0.07 -4.46 -15.85
N LEU A 166 -0.07 -5.23 -14.76
CA LEU A 166 1.11 -5.36 -13.90
C LEU A 166 2.22 -6.17 -14.58
N GLU A 167 1.87 -7.16 -15.40
CA GLU A 167 2.82 -7.94 -16.21
C GLU A 167 3.48 -7.04 -17.27
N GLU A 168 2.68 -6.19 -17.93
CA GLU A 168 3.17 -5.30 -19.00
C GLU A 168 3.97 -4.09 -18.47
N LEU A 169 3.49 -3.45 -17.39
CA LEU A 169 4.01 -2.15 -16.95
C LEU A 169 4.85 -2.23 -15.66
N GLY A 170 4.72 -3.32 -14.90
CA GLY A 170 5.34 -3.49 -13.59
C GLY A 170 6.79 -3.94 -13.67
N LEU A 171 7.37 -4.20 -12.50
CA LEU A 171 8.67 -4.86 -12.42
C LEU A 171 8.54 -6.34 -12.84
N PRO A 172 9.60 -6.96 -13.37
CA PRO A 172 9.60 -8.40 -13.60
C PRO A 172 9.18 -9.18 -12.35
N GLY A 173 8.17 -10.04 -12.49
CA GLY A 173 7.61 -10.83 -11.38
C GLY A 173 6.63 -10.07 -10.46
N GLU A 174 6.34 -8.79 -10.70
CA GLU A 174 5.39 -8.02 -9.90
C GLU A 174 3.96 -8.59 -9.98
N ALA A 175 3.50 -8.95 -11.19
CA ALA A 175 2.17 -9.52 -11.38
C ALA A 175 1.99 -10.84 -10.60
N VAL A 176 2.99 -11.72 -10.67
CA VAL A 176 3.04 -12.99 -9.93
C VAL A 176 3.08 -12.73 -8.42
N LEU A 177 3.92 -11.81 -7.95
CA LEU A 177 3.96 -11.40 -6.54
C LEU A 177 2.58 -10.91 -6.05
N TYR A 178 1.90 -10.10 -6.86
CA TYR A 178 0.56 -9.61 -6.54
C TYR A 178 -0.46 -10.75 -6.48
N GLU A 179 -0.46 -11.65 -7.46
CA GLU A 179 -1.36 -12.81 -7.52
C GLU A 179 -1.17 -13.73 -6.30
N ASP A 180 0.07 -14.05 -5.97
CA ASP A 180 0.44 -14.85 -4.80
C ASP A 180 -0.09 -14.25 -3.50
N VAL A 181 -0.05 -12.93 -3.37
CA VAL A 181 -0.56 -12.23 -2.18
C VAL A 181 -2.09 -12.23 -2.16
N LEU A 182 -2.74 -12.05 -3.31
CA LEU A 182 -4.21 -12.03 -3.43
C LEU A 182 -4.83 -13.41 -3.18
N ALA A 183 -4.11 -14.49 -3.51
CA ALA A 183 -4.55 -15.86 -3.34
C ALA A 183 -4.55 -16.35 -1.87
N ARG A 184 -3.74 -15.72 -0.99
CA ARG A 184 -3.67 -16.01 0.45
C ARG A 184 -4.90 -15.50 1.19
#